data_AF-A0A973JPS5-F1
#
_entry.id   AF-A0A973JPS5-F1
#
_cell.length_a   1.000
_cell.length_b   1.000
_cell.length_c   1.000
_cell.angle_alpha   90.00
_cell.angle_beta   90.00
_cell.angle_gamma   90.00
#
_symmetry.space_group_name_H-M   'P 1'
#
loop_
_entity.id
_entity.type
_entity.pdbx_description
1 polymer ?
#
loop_
_entity_poly.entity_id
_entity_poly.type
_entity_poly.pdbx_seq_one_letter_code
_entity_poly.pdbx_strand_id
1 'polypeptide(L)'
;MNIEQGIKNILSEQVSGYRTLLDVLRKEREYLFHFNAPGVETLSKEKDTIVLQLRLLEEERVRLIRAFAADHQLGEDISLQRVSEITGDDGFQKLRSQLVSLLQGITEFNDFNRVLIERSSGVVKNALHFLGSIGANLDSKSSGTLLSREA
;
A
#
# COMPACT_ATOMS: atom_id res chain seq x y z
N MET A 1 9.96 -30.27 8.62
CA MET A 1 10.04 -29.46 7.39
C MET A 1 11.42 -28.82 7.39
N ASN A 2 12.16 -28.85 6.27
CA ASN A 2 13.47 -28.19 6.19
C ASN A 2 13.27 -26.66 6.31
N ILE A 3 13.99 -26.01 7.22
CA ILE A 3 13.90 -24.56 7.49
C ILE A 3 14.15 -23.76 6.20
N GLU A 4 15.10 -24.19 5.37
CA GLU A 4 15.45 -23.57 4.08
C GLU A 4 14.25 -23.55 3.13
N GLN A 5 13.52 -24.67 3.06
CA GLN A 5 12.32 -24.76 2.25
C GLN A 5 11.20 -23.90 2.82
N GLY A 6 11.08 -23.82 4.15
CA GLY A 6 10.15 -22.90 4.81
C GLY A 6 10.41 -21.44 4.44
N ILE A 7 11.67 -21.01 4.49
CA ILE A 7 12.06 -19.65 4.10
C ILE A 7 11.71 -19.39 2.62
N LYS A 8 12.01 -20.33 1.73
CA LYS A 8 11.67 -20.19 0.30
C LYS A 8 10.17 -20.08 0.04
N ASN A 9 9.36 -20.85 0.76
CA ASN A 9 7.90 -20.79 0.64
C ASN A 9 7.39 -19.40 1.07
N ILE A 10 7.82 -18.90 2.23
CA ILE A 10 7.44 -17.57 2.72
C ILE A 10 7.89 -16.47 1.76
N LEU A 11 9.12 -16.52 1.26
CA LEU A 11 9.61 -15.56 0.26
C LEU A 11 8.78 -15.60 -1.03
N SER A 12 8.36 -16.78 -1.48
CA SER A 12 7.52 -16.94 -2.67
C SER A 12 6.12 -16.39 -2.46
N GLU A 13 5.54 -16.61 -1.27
CA GLU A 13 4.27 -16.02 -0.86
C GLU A 13 4.36 -14.49 -0.78
N GLN A 14 5.45 -13.95 -0.22
CA GLN A 14 5.72 -12.50 -0.22
C GLN A 14 5.81 -11.95 -1.65
N VAL A 15 6.53 -12.62 -2.56
CA VAL A 15 6.58 -12.24 -3.98
C VAL A 15 5.18 -12.19 -4.59
N SER A 16 4.33 -13.18 -4.30
CA SER A 16 2.94 -13.18 -4.76
C SER A 16 2.14 -12.01 -4.15
N GLY A 17 2.24 -11.77 -2.85
CA GLY A 17 1.54 -10.67 -2.18
C GLY A 17 1.95 -9.30 -2.69
N TYR A 18 3.25 -9.07 -2.92
CA TYR A 18 3.73 -7.82 -3.50
C TYR A 18 3.31 -7.62 -4.96
N ARG A 19 3.20 -8.70 -5.76
CA ARG A 19 2.61 -8.60 -7.12
C ARG A 19 1.15 -8.18 -7.06
N THR A 20 0.36 -8.80 -6.18
CA THR A 20 -1.04 -8.40 -5.98
C THR A 20 -1.15 -6.94 -5.55
N LEU A 21 -0.30 -6.48 -4.61
CA LEU A 21 -0.28 -5.08 -4.19
C LEU A 21 0.05 -4.14 -5.34
N LEU A 22 1.04 -4.48 -6.18
CA LEU A 22 1.40 -3.70 -7.35
C LEU A 22 0.24 -3.60 -8.36
N ASP A 23 -0.50 -4.68 -8.57
CA ASP A 23 -1.67 -4.68 -9.45
C ASP A 23 -2.83 -3.85 -8.88
N VAL A 24 -3.02 -3.85 -7.57
CA VAL A 24 -3.98 -2.97 -6.90
C VAL A 24 -3.59 -1.50 -7.07
N LEU A 25 -2.30 -1.15 -6.91
CA LEU A 25 -1.82 0.21 -7.11
C LEU A 25 -1.97 0.67 -8.58
N ARG A 26 -1.78 -0.24 -9.54
CA ARG A 26 -2.06 0.01 -10.96
C ARG A 26 -3.54 0.30 -11.22
N LYS A 27 -4.44 -0.50 -10.64
CA LYS A 27 -5.89 -0.27 -10.75
C LYS A 27 -6.32 1.02 -10.08
N GLU A 28 -5.73 1.34 -8.93
CA GLU A 28 -6.01 2.60 -8.22
C GLU A 28 -5.67 3.81 -9.09
N ARG A 29 -4.53 3.75 -9.80
CA ARG A 29 -4.17 4.79 -10.77
C ARG A 29 -5.26 4.99 -11.82
N GLU A 30 -5.79 3.91 -12.40
CA GLU A 30 -6.87 3.99 -13.38
C GLU A 30 -8.13 4.62 -12.77
N TYR A 31 -8.52 4.24 -11.55
CA TYR A 31 -9.67 4.86 -10.88
C TYR A 31 -9.46 6.34 -10.55
N LEU A 32 -8.24 6.74 -10.18
CA LEU A 32 -7.90 8.15 -9.99
C LEU A 32 -8.00 8.94 -11.30
N PHE A 33 -7.52 8.38 -12.41
CA PHE A 33 -7.66 9.01 -13.75
C PHE A 33 -9.13 9.21 -14.16
N HIS A 34 -10.00 8.25 -13.83
CA HIS A 34 -11.43 8.30 -14.17
C HIS A 34 -12.29 8.94 -13.07
N PHE A 35 -11.70 9.55 -12.04
CA PHE A 35 -12.41 10.15 -10.89
C PHE A 35 -13.41 9.19 -10.20
N ASN A 36 -13.11 7.89 -10.17
CA ASN A 36 -13.96 6.87 -9.57
C ASN A 36 -13.69 6.72 -8.06
N ALA A 37 -14.27 7.61 -7.26
CA ALA A 37 -14.10 7.60 -5.79
C ALA A 37 -14.55 6.29 -5.11
N PRO A 38 -15.72 5.68 -5.44
CA PRO A 38 -16.12 4.39 -4.85
C PRO A 38 -15.13 3.26 -5.18
N GLY A 39 -14.56 3.27 -6.38
CA GLY A 39 -13.52 2.33 -6.79
C GLY A 39 -12.25 2.47 -5.95
N VAL A 40 -11.78 3.70 -5.73
CA VAL A 40 -10.61 3.99 -4.87
C VAL A 40 -10.86 3.50 -3.44
N GLU A 41 -12.05 3.75 -2.87
CA GLU A 41 -12.39 3.28 -1.52
C GLU A 41 -12.34 1.75 -1.41
N THR A 42 -12.86 1.05 -2.43
CA THR A 42 -12.83 -0.42 -2.48
C THR A 42 -11.39 -0.94 -2.51
N LEU A 43 -10.54 -0.35 -3.37
CA LEU A 43 -9.13 -0.74 -3.45
C LEU A 43 -8.36 -0.40 -2.17
N SER A 44 -8.74 0.65 -1.44
CA SER A 44 -8.12 0.97 -0.15
C SER A 44 -8.31 -0.17 0.86
N LYS A 45 -9.52 -0.73 0.96
CA LYS A 45 -9.81 -1.87 1.85
C LYS A 45 -9.05 -3.14 1.44
N GLU A 46 -8.92 -3.37 0.13
CA GLU A 46 -8.13 -4.48 -0.42
C GLU A 46 -6.64 -4.32 -0.06
N LYS A 47 -6.07 -3.11 -0.22
CA LYS A 47 -4.68 -2.81 0.18
C LYS A 47 -4.44 -3.08 1.65
N ASP A 48 -5.32 -2.65 2.53
CA ASP A 48 -5.18 -2.86 3.98
C ASP A 48 -5.07 -4.36 4.33
N THR A 49 -5.88 -5.17 3.66
CA THR A 49 -5.86 -6.64 3.83
C THR A 49 -4.53 -7.24 3.36
N ILE A 50 -4.07 -6.85 2.16
CA ILE A 50 -2.81 -7.34 1.58
C ILE A 50 -1.61 -6.92 2.43
N VAL A 51 -1.58 -5.66 2.90
CA VAL A 51 -0.51 -5.14 3.74
C VAL A 51 -0.46 -5.89 5.08
N LEU A 52 -1.60 -6.20 5.68
CA LEU A 52 -1.65 -7.00 6.90
C LEU A 52 -1.08 -8.41 6.67
N GLN A 53 -1.47 -9.07 5.58
CA GLN A 53 -0.94 -10.39 5.21
C GLN A 53 0.57 -10.36 5.00
N LEU A 54 1.09 -9.35 4.28
CA LEU A 54 2.52 -9.18 4.03
C LEU A 54 3.31 -8.96 5.34
N ARG A 55 2.73 -8.26 6.32
CA ARG A 55 3.35 -8.10 7.65
C ARG A 55 3.50 -9.43 8.38
N LEU A 56 2.46 -10.26 8.38
CA LEU A 56 2.51 -11.59 9.00
C LEU A 56 3.57 -12.49 8.33
N LEU A 57 3.65 -12.45 6.99
CA LEU A 57 4.69 -13.18 6.25
C LEU A 57 6.10 -12.68 6.58
N GLU A 58 6.28 -11.38 6.79
CA GLU A 58 7.58 -10.82 7.15
C GLU A 58 8.01 -11.22 8.57
N GLU A 59 7.09 -11.20 9.54
CA GLU A 59 7.34 -11.71 10.88
C GLU A 59 7.76 -13.18 10.86
N GLU A 60 7.08 -13.99 10.03
CA GLU A 60 7.42 -15.40 9.83
C GLU A 60 8.81 -15.57 9.21
N ARG A 61 9.11 -14.78 8.16
CA ARG A 61 10.41 -14.80 7.48
C ARG A 61 11.53 -14.51 8.47
N VAL A 62 11.38 -13.46 9.28
CA VAL A 62 12.37 -13.09 10.32
C VAL A 62 12.56 -14.22 11.31
N ARG A 63 11.47 -14.84 11.77
CA ARG A 63 11.53 -15.98 12.70
C ARG A 63 12.31 -17.17 12.11
N LEU A 64 12.01 -17.55 10.86
CA LEU A 64 12.67 -18.67 10.19
C LEU A 64 14.15 -18.39 9.91
N ILE A 65 14.50 -17.15 9.53
CA ILE A 65 15.89 -16.73 9.32
C ILE A 65 16.69 -16.79 10.62
N ARG A 66 16.10 -16.39 11.74
CA ARG A 66 16.74 -16.51 13.07
C ARG A 66 16.94 -17.96 13.48
N ALA A 67 15.96 -18.83 13.24
CA ALA A 67 16.10 -20.26 13.47
C ALA A 67 17.22 -20.88 12.62
N PHE A 68 17.26 -20.53 11.32
CA PHE A 68 18.34 -20.98 10.43
C PHE A 68 19.73 -20.51 10.91
N ALA A 69 19.83 -19.25 11.36
CA ALA A 69 21.07 -18.69 11.87
C ALA A 69 21.57 -19.44 13.12
N ALA A 70 20.65 -19.75 14.04
CA ALA A 70 20.96 -20.51 15.25
C ALA A 70 21.47 -21.93 14.93
N ASP A 71 20.81 -22.64 14.00
CA ASP A 71 21.21 -24.00 13.58
C ASP A 71 22.62 -24.03 12.96
N HIS A 72 23.04 -22.93 12.34
CA HIS A 72 24.35 -22.78 11.70
C HIS A 72 25.38 -22.03 12.57
N GLN A 73 25.07 -21.76 13.85
CA GLN A 73 25.94 -21.04 14.79
C GLN A 73 26.40 -19.68 14.26
N LEU A 74 25.51 -18.99 13.55
CA LEU A 74 25.72 -17.64 13.03
C LEU A 74 25.20 -16.61 14.04
N GLY A 75 25.65 -15.36 13.89
CA GLY A 75 25.08 -14.24 14.63
C GLY A 75 23.61 -13.99 14.31
N GLU A 76 22.93 -13.21 15.16
CA GLU A 76 21.56 -12.77 14.91
C GLU A 76 21.50 -11.89 13.64
N ASP A 77 20.41 -12.00 12.89
CA ASP A 77 20.11 -11.22 11.68
C ASP A 77 21.08 -11.42 10.50
N ILE A 78 21.09 -12.63 9.93
CA ILE A 78 21.78 -12.93 8.68
C ILE A 78 20.99 -12.46 7.45
N SER A 79 21.70 -12.08 6.39
CA SER A 79 21.08 -11.68 5.12
C SER A 79 20.65 -12.90 4.28
N LEU A 80 19.67 -12.73 3.40
CA LEU A 80 19.31 -13.75 2.39
C LEU A 80 20.50 -14.13 1.49
N GLN A 81 21.44 -13.21 1.29
CA GLN A 81 22.66 -13.50 0.57
C GLN A 81 23.51 -14.51 1.33
N ARG A 82 23.65 -14.33 2.64
CA ARG A 82 24.39 -15.27 3.48
C ARG A 82 23.73 -16.65 3.52
N VAL A 83 22.39 -16.71 3.54
CA VAL A 83 21.65 -17.97 3.45
C VAL A 83 21.93 -18.70 2.13
N SER A 84 21.96 -17.97 1.01
CA SER A 84 22.30 -18.53 -0.31
C SER A 84 23.73 -19.09 -0.35
N GLU A 85 24.71 -18.37 0.22
CA GLU A 85 26.11 -18.81 0.28
C GLU A 85 26.29 -20.10 1.08
N ILE A 86 25.54 -20.27 2.18
CA ILE A 86 25.64 -21.44 3.06
C ILE A 86 24.95 -22.66 2.45
N THR A 87 23.77 -22.45 1.87
CA THR A 87 22.97 -23.53 1.28
C THR A 87 23.44 -23.92 -0.12
N GLY A 88 24.18 -23.04 -0.80
CA GLY A 88 24.50 -23.17 -2.23
C GLY A 88 23.28 -23.03 -3.15
N ASP A 89 22.14 -22.54 -2.63
CA ASP A 89 20.90 -22.39 -3.39
C ASP A 89 20.74 -20.96 -3.91
N ASP A 90 20.93 -20.77 -5.21
CA ASP A 90 20.74 -19.50 -5.92
C ASP A 90 19.27 -19.04 -5.95
N GLY A 91 18.31 -19.91 -5.60
CA GLY A 91 16.90 -19.59 -5.50
C GLY A 91 16.62 -18.42 -4.54
N PHE A 92 17.37 -18.33 -3.44
CA PHE A 92 17.26 -17.21 -2.51
C PHE A 92 17.64 -15.86 -3.15
N GLN A 93 18.67 -15.83 -3.99
CA GLN A 93 19.07 -14.63 -4.71
C GLN A 93 18.04 -14.21 -5.76
N LYS A 94 17.47 -15.18 -6.47
CA LYS A 94 16.40 -14.93 -7.44
C LYS A 94 15.18 -14.31 -6.77
N LEU A 95 14.74 -14.88 -5.64
CA LEU A 95 13.63 -14.35 -4.86
C LEU A 95 13.94 -12.95 -4.31
N ARG A 96 15.15 -12.73 -3.80
CA ARG A 96 15.59 -11.40 -3.32
C ARG A 96 15.50 -10.34 -4.43
N SER A 97 16.05 -10.62 -5.60
CA SER A 97 16.00 -9.69 -6.74
C SER A 97 14.56 -9.40 -7.19
N GLN A 98 13.68 -10.40 -7.19
CA GLN A 98 12.26 -10.21 -7.47
C GLN A 98 11.59 -9.29 -6.45
N LEU A 99 11.81 -9.53 -5.16
CA LEU A 99 11.27 -8.70 -4.08
C LEU A 99 11.77 -7.25 -4.20
N VAL A 100 13.06 -7.04 -4.42
CA VAL A 100 13.63 -5.69 -4.61
C VAL A 100 12.98 -4.97 -5.78
N SER A 101 12.84 -5.63 -6.93
CA SER A 101 12.20 -5.05 -8.11
C SER A 101 10.71 -4.73 -7.87
N LEU A 102 9.99 -5.59 -7.18
CA LEU A 102 8.58 -5.36 -6.82
C LEU A 102 8.43 -4.18 -5.86
N LEU A 103 9.28 -4.08 -4.84
CA LEU A 103 9.27 -2.97 -3.89
C LEU A 103 9.54 -1.63 -4.57
N GLN A 104 10.51 -1.59 -5.51
CA GLN A 104 10.76 -0.39 -6.32
C GLN A 104 9.52 0.01 -7.12
N GLY A 105 8.89 -0.95 -7.82
CA GLY A 105 7.65 -0.68 -8.55
C GLY A 105 6.52 -0.19 -7.65
N ILE A 106 6.35 -0.79 -6.46
CA ILE A 106 5.35 -0.36 -5.48
C ILE A 106 5.59 1.09 -5.05
N THR A 107 6.84 1.46 -4.75
CA THR A 107 7.20 2.84 -4.40
C THR A 107 6.85 3.81 -5.52
N GLU A 108 7.26 3.51 -6.75
CA GLU A 108 6.97 4.36 -7.91
C GLU A 108 5.46 4.57 -8.14
N PHE A 109 4.68 3.49 -8.10
CA PHE A 109 3.23 3.56 -8.31
C PHE A 109 2.52 4.28 -7.17
N ASN A 110 2.95 4.07 -5.93
CA ASN A 110 2.39 4.75 -4.77
C ASN A 110 2.67 6.26 -4.83
N ASP A 111 3.91 6.65 -5.14
CA ASP A 111 4.29 8.05 -5.28
C ASP A 111 3.50 8.74 -6.40
N PHE A 112 3.31 8.05 -7.54
CA PHE A 112 2.49 8.57 -8.63
C PHE A 112 1.03 8.77 -8.23
N ASN A 113 0.40 7.77 -7.59
CA ASN A 113 -0.98 7.85 -7.13
C ASN A 113 -1.15 8.97 -6.11
N ARG A 114 -0.19 9.15 -5.20
CA ARG A 114 -0.16 10.26 -4.25
C ARG A 114 -0.17 11.61 -4.95
N VAL A 115 0.67 11.81 -5.97
CA VAL A 115 0.70 13.06 -6.74
C VAL A 115 -0.64 13.34 -7.44
N LEU A 116 -1.30 12.32 -7.99
CA LEU A 116 -2.63 12.46 -8.60
C LEU A 116 -3.68 12.89 -7.58
N ILE A 117 -3.68 12.29 -6.39
CA ILE A 117 -4.60 12.62 -5.30
C ILE A 117 -4.39 14.07 -4.84
N GLU A 118 -3.13 14.47 -4.64
CA GLU A 118 -2.77 15.84 -4.20
C GLU A 118 -3.24 16.88 -5.22
N ARG A 119 -3.00 16.64 -6.52
CA ARG A 119 -3.46 17.55 -7.60
C ARG A 119 -4.97 17.64 -7.68
N SER A 120 -5.66 16.50 -7.67
CA SER A 120 -7.12 16.45 -7.75
C SER A 120 -7.77 17.18 -6.58
N SER A 121 -7.22 16.99 -5.38
CA SER A 121 -7.66 17.71 -4.18
C SER A 121 -7.43 19.21 -4.28
N GLY A 122 -6.30 19.64 -4.85
CA GLY A 122 -6.01 21.06 -5.09
C GLY A 122 -7.03 21.70 -6.03
N VAL A 123 -7.40 21.03 -7.12
CA VAL A 123 -8.42 21.51 -8.07
C VAL A 123 -9.78 21.67 -7.39
N VAL A 124 -10.23 20.67 -6.64
CA VAL A 124 -11.52 20.72 -5.92
C VAL A 124 -11.54 21.87 -4.90
N LYS A 125 -10.46 22.03 -4.11
CA LYS A 125 -10.35 23.13 -3.14
C LYS A 125 -10.41 24.50 -3.81
N ASN A 126 -9.70 24.67 -4.93
CA ASN A 126 -9.71 25.94 -5.68
C ASN A 126 -11.09 26.24 -6.27
N ALA A 127 -11.77 25.23 -6.81
CA ALA A 127 -13.13 25.37 -7.32
C ALA A 127 -14.12 25.77 -6.21
N LEU A 128 -14.04 25.14 -5.04
CA LEU A 128 -14.87 25.50 -3.88
C LEU A 128 -14.58 26.92 -3.38
N HIS A 129 -13.31 27.32 -3.32
CA HIS A 129 -12.93 28.69 -2.94
C HIS A 129 -13.47 29.72 -3.95
N PHE A 130 -13.37 29.42 -5.26
CA PHE A 130 -13.93 30.27 -6.31
C PHE A 130 -15.46 30.41 -6.20
N LEU A 131 -16.18 29.31 -6.00
CA LEU A 131 -17.64 29.35 -5.80
C LEU A 131 -18.01 30.16 -4.54
N GLY A 132 -17.28 29.98 -3.44
CA GLY A 132 -17.44 30.79 -2.24
C GLY A 132 -17.18 32.28 -2.49
N SER A 133 -16.16 32.63 -3.30
CA SER A 133 -15.83 34.03 -3.62
C SER A 133 -16.86 34.73 -4.50
N ILE A 134 -17.63 33.99 -5.31
CA ILE A 134 -18.68 34.57 -6.18
C ILE A 134 -20.03 34.67 -5.44
N GLY A 135 -20.05 34.38 -4.14
CA GLY A 135 -21.25 34.56 -3.33
C GLY A 135 -22.26 33.43 -3.47
N ALA A 136 -21.83 32.23 -3.90
CA ALA A 136 -22.54 30.99 -3.58
C ALA A 136 -22.36 30.70 -2.08
N ASN A 137 -22.86 31.60 -1.24
CA ASN A 137 -22.95 31.40 0.17
C ASN A 137 -24.02 30.31 0.34
N LEU A 138 -23.59 29.07 0.56
CA LEU A 138 -24.45 27.95 0.98
C LEU A 138 -24.94 28.17 2.43
N ASP A 139 -25.28 29.42 2.77
CA ASP A 139 -26.01 29.76 3.98
C ASP A 139 -27.46 29.36 3.76
N SER A 140 -27.75 28.09 4.00
CA SER A 140 -29.09 27.65 4.37
C SER A 140 -29.45 28.23 5.74
N LYS A 141 -29.65 29.54 5.79
CA LYS A 141 -30.45 30.20 6.82
C LYS A 141 -31.54 30.97 6.09
N SER A 142 -32.58 30.24 5.71
CA SER A 142 -33.89 30.85 5.59
C SER A 142 -34.26 31.39 6.98
N SER A 143 -33.90 32.65 7.23
CA SER A 143 -34.55 33.49 8.23
C SER A 143 -36.03 33.51 7.90
N GLY A 144 -36.78 32.60 8.55
CA GLY A 144 -38.20 32.73 8.73
C GLY A 144 -38.44 33.90 9.68
N THR A 145 -38.41 35.11 9.15
CA THR A 145 -38.94 36.30 9.80
C THR A 145 -40.44 36.06 9.95
N LEU A 146 -40.86 35.51 11.10
CA LEU A 146 -42.26 35.55 11.51
C LEU A 146 -42.55 37.00 11.88
N LEU A 147 -43.06 37.72 10.88
CA LEU A 147 -43.68 39.02 11.03
C LEU A 147 -44.84 38.89 12.03
N SER A 148 -44.72 39.65 13.12
CA SER A 148 -45.82 39.99 14.00
C SER A 148 -47.02 40.49 13.20
N ARG A 149 -48.21 39.99 13.53
CA ARG A 149 -49.45 40.76 13.33
C ARG A 149 -50.28 40.67 14.61
N GLU A 150 -50.31 41.80 15.29
CA GLU A 150 -51.29 42.15 16.31
C GLU A 150 -52.71 42.08 15.70
N ALA A 151 -53.64 41.50 16.46
CA ALA A 151 -55.07 41.83 16.48
C ALA A 151 -55.67 41.30 17.79
#